data_AF-A0A9P8E9P9-F1
#
_entry.id   AF-A0A9P8E9P9-F1
#
_cell.length_a   1.000
_cell.length_b   1.000
_cell.length_c   1.000
_cell.angle_alpha   90.00
_cell.angle_beta   90.00
_cell.angle_gamma   90.00
#
_symmetry.space_group_name_H-M   'P 1'
#
loop_
_entity.id
_entity.type
_entity.pdbx_description
1 polymer ?
#
loop_
_entity_poly.entity_id
_entity_poly.type
_entity_poly.pdbx_seq_one_letter_code
_entity_poly.pdbx_strand_id
1 'polypeptide(L)'
;MAAVTSLQTPPMSPHASSPSSSPTKRKHSPSLSLDLSDLPQLSTIPVPSNTLIITGLNDPAIFGATNLATIKAALDSHATTYSFSPLKSFRRIIASFYNVDAAIDIRTKLDGENVLGQRIRVYFGAETKITTQEDQHLKAPSTGKLFFISPPPSPPHGWESRLEDAPNKDVHAEDLAEALHRLSSVPEDEHAQHIEQAEDNNKTAPVSAPAVTRSRADSRTIVYSPVEQGHSPHLPAIAVEDTSCEASPVEETFGMDVQKPILHTARPPVELMEE
;
A
#
# COMPACT_ATOMS: atom_id res chain seq x y z
N MET A 1 80.86 -15.00 37.41
CA MET A 1 81.09 -16.38 37.88
C MET A 1 80.67 -16.47 39.34
N ALA A 2 80.26 -17.67 39.76
CA ALA A 2 79.59 -18.03 41.02
C ALA A 2 78.09 -17.70 41.05
N ALA A 3 77.20 -18.53 41.57
CA ALA A 3 77.13 -19.99 41.76
C ALA A 3 75.70 -20.20 42.30
N VAL A 4 74.92 -21.02 41.62
CA VAL A 4 73.53 -21.33 41.98
C VAL A 4 73.56 -22.36 43.11
N THR A 5 72.85 -22.12 44.21
CA THR A 5 72.73 -23.09 45.33
C THR A 5 71.26 -23.49 45.51
N SER A 6 71.09 -24.78 45.74
CA SER A 6 69.89 -25.62 45.70
C SER A 6 69.07 -25.63 47.02
N LEU A 7 68.03 -26.50 47.02
CA LEU A 7 67.25 -27.09 48.13
C LEU A 7 65.86 -26.45 48.35
N GLN A 8 64.70 -27.11 48.53
CA GLN A 8 64.29 -28.51 48.69
C GLN A 8 62.73 -28.54 48.83
N THR A 9 62.03 -29.60 48.35
CA THR A 9 60.58 -29.90 48.53
C THR A 9 60.29 -30.55 49.92
N PRO A 10 59.05 -30.85 50.44
CA PRO A 10 57.75 -31.23 49.80
C PRO A 10 56.47 -30.74 50.58
N PRO A 11 55.34 -31.50 50.72
CA PRO A 11 54.15 -31.54 49.85
C PRO A 11 52.83 -31.13 50.55
N MET A 12 51.78 -30.72 49.81
CA MET A 12 50.40 -30.71 50.33
C MET A 12 49.39 -31.18 49.27
N SER A 13 48.56 -32.12 49.69
CA SER A 13 47.54 -32.86 48.94
C SER A 13 46.34 -32.01 48.49
N PRO A 14 45.65 -32.39 47.40
CA PRO A 14 44.31 -31.88 47.09
C PRO A 14 43.24 -32.81 47.69
N HIS A 15 42.38 -32.27 48.56
CA HIS A 15 41.11 -32.89 48.96
C HIS A 15 39.98 -32.23 48.17
N ALA A 16 39.45 -32.92 47.16
CA ALA A 16 38.11 -32.69 46.64
C ALA A 16 37.47 -34.07 46.42
N SER A 17 36.45 -34.33 47.22
CA SER A 17 35.65 -35.53 47.29
C SER A 17 34.76 -35.67 46.05
N SER A 18 34.98 -36.73 45.28
CA SER A 18 34.02 -37.23 44.28
C SER A 18 33.06 -38.22 44.96
N PRO A 19 31.74 -38.08 44.82
CA PRO A 19 30.81 -39.10 45.30
C PRO A 19 30.85 -40.33 44.36
N SER A 20 31.24 -41.47 44.94
CA SER A 20 31.05 -42.80 44.38
C SER A 20 29.55 -43.09 44.25
N SER A 21 29.08 -43.35 43.03
CA SER A 21 27.79 -44.00 42.79
C SER A 21 27.99 -45.23 41.88
N SER A 22 27.32 -46.30 42.27
CA SER A 22 27.43 -47.68 41.81
C SER A 22 27.07 -47.89 40.32
N PRO A 23 27.57 -48.96 39.67
CA PRO A 23 27.31 -49.22 38.26
C PRO A 23 25.97 -49.93 38.10
N THR A 24 24.88 -49.17 37.99
CA THR A 24 23.63 -49.69 37.45
C THR A 24 23.81 -49.88 35.94
N LYS A 25 23.65 -51.09 35.42
CA LYS A 25 23.60 -51.38 33.97
C LYS A 25 22.50 -50.56 33.31
N ARG A 26 22.83 -49.36 32.82
CA ARG A 26 21.95 -48.54 31.99
C ARG A 26 22.00 -49.12 30.59
N LYS A 27 20.86 -49.62 30.12
CA LYS A 27 20.63 -49.94 28.71
C LYS A 27 21.02 -48.69 27.91
N HIS A 28 21.93 -48.85 26.94
CA HIS A 28 22.34 -47.79 26.02
C HIS A 28 21.09 -47.32 25.27
N SER A 29 20.45 -46.23 25.72
CA SER A 29 19.65 -45.43 24.80
C SER A 29 20.64 -44.87 23.78
N PRO A 30 20.35 -44.97 22.46
CA PRO A 30 21.21 -44.35 21.47
C PRO A 30 21.33 -42.88 21.83
N SER A 31 22.57 -42.41 22.01
CA SER A 31 22.86 -41.00 22.23
C SER A 31 22.39 -40.24 20.99
N LEU A 32 21.19 -39.66 21.06
CA LEU A 32 20.69 -38.77 20.03
C LEU A 32 21.52 -37.48 20.10
N SER A 33 22.57 -37.41 19.28
CA SER A 33 23.30 -36.16 19.04
C SER A 33 22.46 -35.31 18.11
N LEU A 34 22.02 -34.16 18.60
CA LEU A 34 21.40 -33.14 17.74
C LEU A 34 22.50 -32.52 16.88
N ASP A 35 22.34 -32.65 15.56
CA ASP A 35 23.20 -31.97 14.60
C ASP A 35 22.82 -30.48 14.58
N LEU A 36 23.76 -29.63 14.99
CA LEU A 36 23.60 -28.18 15.06
C LEU A 36 24.25 -27.48 13.85
N SER A 37 24.68 -28.23 12.84
CA SER A 37 25.36 -27.69 11.64
C SER A 37 24.46 -26.80 10.79
N ASP A 38 23.13 -27.00 10.86
CA ASP A 38 22.11 -26.20 10.17
C ASP A 38 21.61 -25.00 10.98
N LEU A 39 22.18 -24.74 12.16
CA LEU A 39 21.84 -23.51 12.87
C LEU A 39 22.46 -22.30 12.16
N PRO A 40 21.68 -21.25 11.87
CA PRO A 40 22.23 -20.00 11.36
C PRO A 40 23.26 -19.47 12.36
N GLN A 41 24.44 -19.08 11.86
CA GLN A 41 25.53 -18.59 12.71
C GLN A 41 25.05 -17.42 13.58
N LEU A 42 25.08 -17.60 14.90
CA LEU A 42 24.46 -16.70 15.89
C LEU A 42 25.23 -15.38 16.11
N SER A 43 26.06 -14.96 15.17
CA SER A 43 26.87 -13.74 15.30
C SER A 43 26.98 -13.03 13.96
N THR A 44 25.88 -12.41 13.52
CA THR A 44 26.00 -11.33 12.54
C THR A 44 26.73 -10.19 13.23
N ILE A 45 27.98 -9.94 12.85
CA ILE A 45 28.70 -8.74 13.30
C ILE A 45 27.82 -7.54 12.94
N PRO A 46 27.53 -6.62 13.88
CA PRO A 46 26.70 -5.46 13.57
C PRO A 46 27.37 -4.65 12.47
N VAL A 47 26.78 -4.62 11.28
CA VAL A 47 27.26 -3.76 10.20
C VAL A 47 27.03 -2.31 10.65
N PRO A 48 28.07 -1.48 10.76
CA PRO A 48 27.90 -0.09 11.14
C PRO A 48 27.06 0.62 10.07
N SER A 49 26.01 1.30 10.51
CA SER A 49 25.13 2.10 9.66
C SER A 49 24.89 3.45 10.30
N ASN A 50 24.39 4.40 9.52
CA ASN A 50 24.05 5.74 10.01
C ASN A 50 22.80 5.79 10.90
N THR A 51 22.16 4.65 11.18
CA THR A 51 20.90 4.57 11.91
C THR A 51 21.07 3.75 13.18
N LEU A 52 20.69 4.32 14.32
CA LEU A 52 20.74 3.69 15.63
C LEU A 52 19.34 3.37 16.14
N ILE A 53 19.20 2.18 16.71
CA ILE A 53 18.01 1.72 17.40
C ILE A 53 18.35 1.66 18.89
N ILE A 54 17.81 2.60 19.65
CA ILE A 54 17.92 2.66 21.10
C ILE A 54 16.79 1.83 21.69
N THR A 55 17.14 0.82 22.48
CA THR A 55 16.23 -0.15 23.08
C THR A 55 16.42 -0.19 24.59
N GLY A 56 15.54 -0.94 25.28
CA GLY A 56 15.55 -1.04 26.74
C GLY A 56 14.88 0.16 27.42
N LEU A 57 14.03 0.92 26.72
CA LEU A 57 13.31 2.07 27.29
C LEU A 57 11.95 1.63 27.85
N ASN A 58 11.95 0.83 28.92
CA ASN A 58 10.75 0.17 29.43
C ASN A 58 9.72 1.13 30.05
N ASP A 59 10.18 2.22 30.66
CA ASP A 59 9.32 3.20 31.31
C ASP A 59 8.60 4.10 30.27
N PRO A 60 7.25 4.15 30.26
CA PRO A 60 6.50 5.06 29.38
C PRO A 60 6.79 6.55 29.62
N ALA A 61 7.22 6.94 30.81
CA ALA A 61 7.53 8.33 31.13
C ALA A 61 8.71 8.87 30.32
N ILE A 62 9.63 8.00 29.87
CA ILE A 62 10.74 8.36 28.97
C ILE A 62 10.22 9.01 27.68
N PHE A 63 9.06 8.58 27.20
CA PHE A 63 8.44 9.08 25.97
C PHE A 63 7.61 10.35 26.19
N GLY A 64 7.72 11.01 27.34
CA GLY A 64 7.19 12.34 27.57
C GLY A 64 7.97 13.42 26.81
N ALA A 65 7.28 14.50 26.41
CA ALA A 65 7.87 15.55 25.57
C ALA A 65 9.17 16.14 26.15
N THR A 66 9.23 16.40 27.45
CA THR A 66 10.41 16.93 28.14
C THR A 66 11.60 15.97 28.06
N ASN A 67 11.38 14.70 28.38
CA ASN A 67 12.43 13.68 28.37
C ASN A 67 12.95 13.42 26.95
N LEU A 68 12.05 13.36 25.97
CA LEU A 68 12.41 13.23 24.56
C LEU A 68 13.23 14.43 24.07
N ALA A 69 12.89 15.65 24.48
CA ALA A 69 13.66 16.85 24.16
C ALA A 69 15.06 16.78 24.77
N THR A 70 15.20 16.32 26.03
CA THR A 70 16.51 16.13 26.68
C THR A 70 17.34 15.05 25.98
N ILE A 71 16.74 13.90 25.62
CA ILE A 71 17.43 12.83 24.91
C ILE A 71 17.90 13.32 23.53
N LYS A 72 17.01 14.03 22.80
CA LYS A 72 17.35 14.61 21.51
C LYS A 72 18.48 15.63 21.64
N ALA A 73 18.42 16.53 22.62
CA ALA A 73 19.48 17.50 22.87
C ALA A 73 20.83 16.84 23.22
N ALA A 74 20.81 15.74 23.98
CA ALA A 74 22.02 14.97 24.28
C ALA A 74 22.60 14.32 23.01
N LEU A 75 21.76 13.78 22.12
CA LEU A 75 22.21 13.25 20.83
C LEU A 75 22.78 14.35 19.92
N ASP A 76 22.08 15.47 19.81
CA ASP A 76 22.50 16.62 19.00
C ASP A 76 23.78 17.28 19.53
N SER A 77 24.10 17.13 20.82
CA SER A 77 25.39 17.57 21.38
C SER A 77 26.59 16.76 20.87
N HIS A 78 26.36 15.53 20.41
CA HIS A 78 27.40 14.66 19.85
C HIS A 78 27.45 14.73 18.33
N ALA A 79 26.30 14.66 17.67
CA ALA A 79 26.21 14.81 16.22
C ALA A 79 24.80 15.27 15.80
N THR A 80 24.74 16.05 14.72
CA THR A 80 23.46 16.50 14.17
C THR A 80 22.59 15.31 13.75
N THR A 81 21.43 15.19 14.37
CA THR A 81 20.46 14.14 14.05
C THR A 81 19.72 14.47 12.75
N TYR A 82 19.68 13.53 11.80
CA TYR A 82 18.88 13.64 10.57
C TYR A 82 17.40 13.37 10.84
N SER A 83 17.10 12.28 11.56
CA SER A 83 15.73 11.89 11.93
C SER A 83 15.70 11.35 13.35
N PHE A 84 14.69 11.75 14.13
CA PHE A 84 14.48 11.30 15.50
C PHE A 84 13.04 10.81 15.66
N SER A 85 12.87 9.49 15.83
CA SER A 85 11.58 8.82 15.80
C SER A 85 11.36 7.98 17.08
N PRO A 86 10.66 8.53 18.09
CA PRO A 86 10.32 7.81 19.31
C PRO A 86 9.11 6.89 19.11
N LEU A 87 9.29 5.59 19.32
CA LEU A 87 8.28 4.55 19.18
C LEU A 87 7.85 4.04 20.56
N LYS A 88 6.91 4.77 21.20
CA LYS A 88 6.47 4.51 22.59
C LYS A 88 6.00 3.08 22.82
N SER A 89 5.14 2.55 21.95
CA SER A 89 4.61 1.18 22.08
C SER A 89 5.69 0.11 21.96
N PHE A 90 6.72 0.38 21.15
CA PHE A 90 7.84 -0.54 20.93
C PHE A 90 8.98 -0.39 21.94
N ARG A 91 8.91 0.60 22.85
CA ARG A 91 9.96 0.91 23.84
C ARG A 91 11.31 1.20 23.17
N ARG A 92 11.25 1.88 22.01
CA ARG A 92 12.40 2.14 21.14
C ARG A 92 12.43 3.57 20.65
N ILE A 93 13.64 4.07 20.39
CA ILE A 93 13.86 5.32 19.67
C ILE A 93 14.76 4.99 18.48
N ILE A 94 14.35 5.40 17.28
CA ILE A 94 15.16 5.31 16.07
C ILE A 94 15.76 6.69 15.82
N ALA A 95 17.08 6.76 15.72
CA ALA A 95 17.81 7.98 15.42
C ALA A 95 18.73 7.75 14.22
N SER A 96 18.52 8.51 13.15
CA SER A 96 19.37 8.47 11.95
C SER A 96 20.26 9.70 11.91
N PHE A 97 21.49 9.53 11.43
CA PHE A 97 22.52 10.57 11.35
C PHE A 97 23.00 10.77 9.91
N TYR A 98 23.67 11.88 9.65
CA TYR A 98 24.24 12.17 8.33
C TYR A 98 25.48 11.32 8.00
N ASN A 99 26.25 10.94 9.02
CA ASN A 99 27.50 10.19 8.87
C ASN A 99 27.43 8.89 9.66
N VAL A 100 28.02 7.83 9.10
CA VAL A 100 28.12 6.53 9.78
C VAL A 100 29.07 6.63 10.99
N ASP A 101 30.16 7.37 10.87
CA ASP A 101 31.14 7.55 11.95
C ASP A 101 30.51 8.18 13.21
N ALA A 102 29.63 9.17 13.02
CA ALA A 102 28.88 9.77 14.11
C ALA A 102 28.01 8.74 14.86
N ALA A 103 27.37 7.82 14.12
CA ALA A 103 26.57 6.76 14.72
C ALA A 103 27.43 5.76 15.51
N ILE A 104 28.63 5.43 15.02
CA ILE A 104 29.60 4.57 15.73
C ILE A 104 30.03 5.22 17.05
N ASP A 105 30.38 6.51 17.01
CA ASP A 105 30.82 7.26 18.19
C ASP A 105 29.72 7.35 19.25
N ILE A 106 28.50 7.67 18.82
CA ILE A 106 27.32 7.75 19.69
C ILE A 106 27.02 6.39 20.31
N ARG A 107 27.01 5.31 19.52
CA ARG A 107 26.80 3.95 20.04
C ARG A 107 27.84 3.58 21.09
N THR A 108 29.11 3.89 20.86
CA THR A 108 30.19 3.56 21.79
C THR A 108 30.04 4.25 23.14
N LYS A 109 29.46 5.46 23.15
CA LYS A 109 29.23 6.25 24.38
C LYS A 109 27.93 5.91 25.09
N LEU A 110 26.85 5.65 24.34
CA LEU A 110 25.51 5.44 24.90
C LEU A 110 25.17 3.97 25.17
N ASP A 111 25.86 3.00 24.54
CA ASP A 111 25.51 1.60 24.78
C ASP A 111 25.81 1.20 26.23
N GLY A 112 24.76 0.78 26.94
CA GLY A 112 24.86 0.37 28.32
C GLY A 112 24.75 1.49 29.35
N GLU A 113 24.47 2.73 28.93
CA GLU A 113 24.12 3.85 29.82
C GLU A 113 22.76 3.65 30.52
N ASN A 114 22.50 4.43 31.56
CA ASN A 114 21.26 4.35 32.34
C ASN A 114 20.38 5.58 32.10
N VAL A 115 19.17 5.36 31.58
CA VAL A 115 18.14 6.39 31.38
C VAL A 115 16.98 6.12 32.32
N LEU A 116 16.70 7.05 33.24
CA LEU A 116 15.66 6.92 34.28
C LEU A 116 15.74 5.59 35.06
N GLY A 117 16.96 5.16 35.39
CA GLY A 117 17.19 3.91 36.14
C GLY A 117 17.14 2.63 35.31
N GLN A 118 16.89 2.73 34.01
CA GLN A 118 16.88 1.58 33.10
C GLN A 118 18.10 1.60 32.17
N ARG A 119 18.78 0.46 32.08
CA ARG A 119 19.95 0.30 31.20
C ARG A 119 19.51 0.18 29.74
N ILE A 120 20.03 1.05 28.88
CA ILE A 120 19.71 1.07 27.46
C ILE A 120 20.68 0.22 26.64
N ARG A 121 20.23 -0.23 25.47
CA ARG A 121 21.06 -0.92 24.48
C ARG A 121 20.91 -0.28 23.11
N VAL A 122 22.03 -0.07 22.43
CA VAL A 122 22.08 0.63 21.14
C VAL A 122 22.59 -0.31 20.05
N TYR A 123 21.73 -0.53 19.06
CA TYR A 123 22.00 -1.40 17.91
C TYR A 123 22.07 -0.58 16.62
N PHE A 124 22.86 -1.04 15.65
CA PHE A 124 22.80 -0.50 14.29
C PHE A 124 21.53 -1.02 13.59
N GLY A 125 20.81 -0.12 12.93
CA GLY A 125 19.65 -0.41 12.10
C GLY A 125 20.01 -0.54 10.62
N ALA A 126 18.99 -0.62 9.77
CA ALA A 126 19.18 -0.47 8.33
C ALA A 126 19.65 0.94 8.00
N GLU A 127 20.54 1.07 7.02
CA GLU A 127 21.05 2.37 6.59
C GLU A 127 19.92 3.25 6.02
N THR A 128 19.83 4.48 6.52
CA THR A 128 18.88 5.49 6.03
C THR A 128 19.55 6.25 4.90
N LYS A 129 19.04 6.13 3.68
CA LYS A 129 19.54 6.90 2.53
C LYS A 129 19.18 8.38 2.70
N ILE A 130 20.19 9.22 2.89
CA ILE A 130 20.03 10.67 3.13
C ILE A 130 19.83 11.44 1.81
N THR A 131 20.26 10.87 0.68
CA THR A 131 20.19 11.52 -0.64
C THR A 131 18.76 11.62 -1.16
N THR A 132 18.33 12.88 -1.21
CA THR A 132 17.38 13.56 -2.09
C THR A 132 16.85 12.75 -3.26
N GLN A 133 15.52 12.57 -3.28
CA GLN A 133 14.69 12.33 -4.47
C GLN A 133 15.41 11.65 -5.65
N GLU A 134 15.95 10.46 -5.43
CA GLU A 134 15.98 9.54 -6.57
C GLU A 134 14.52 9.28 -6.92
N ASP A 135 14.21 9.33 -8.21
CA ASP A 135 12.87 9.06 -8.71
C ASP A 135 12.48 7.64 -8.27
N GLN A 136 11.76 7.55 -7.15
CA GLN A 136 11.31 6.28 -6.55
C GLN A 136 10.15 5.67 -7.36
N HIS A 137 9.72 6.34 -8.41
CA HIS A 137 8.75 5.78 -9.33
C HIS A 137 9.44 4.71 -10.19
N LEU A 138 8.74 3.61 -10.38
CA LEU A 138 9.12 2.64 -11.38
C LEU A 138 9.14 3.33 -12.75
N LYS A 139 10.24 3.20 -13.48
CA LYS A 139 10.28 3.65 -14.87
C LYS A 139 9.17 2.94 -15.65
N ALA A 140 8.50 3.66 -16.53
CA ALA A 140 7.55 3.06 -17.43
C ALA A 140 8.21 1.87 -18.14
N PRO A 141 7.52 0.72 -18.24
CA PRO A 141 8.04 -0.41 -18.99
C PRO A 141 8.32 0.03 -20.44
N SER A 142 9.35 -0.57 -21.06
CA SER A 142 9.68 -0.33 -22.46
C SER A 142 8.43 -0.53 -23.34
N THR A 143 8.15 0.43 -24.23
CA THR A 143 7.07 0.38 -25.25
C THR A 143 7.29 -0.69 -26.32
N GLY A 144 8.16 -1.67 -26.05
CA GLY A 144 8.47 -2.76 -26.95
C GLY A 144 7.35 -3.79 -27.04
N LYS A 145 7.78 -5.03 -27.28
CA LYS A 145 6.96 -6.20 -27.64
C LYS A 145 5.91 -6.54 -26.57
N LEU A 146 4.72 -5.97 -26.68
CA LEU A 146 3.51 -6.45 -26.01
C LEU A 146 3.08 -7.74 -26.72
N PHE A 147 3.79 -8.83 -26.42
CA PHE A 147 3.30 -10.16 -26.77
C PHE A 147 2.00 -10.37 -26.00
N PHE A 148 0.96 -10.76 -26.74
CA PHE A 148 -0.31 -11.22 -26.18
C PHE A 148 -0.03 -12.13 -24.98
N ILE A 149 -0.57 -11.74 -23.82
CA ILE A 149 -0.40 -12.41 -22.52
C ILE A 149 -1.13 -13.78 -22.48
N SER A 150 -1.53 -14.29 -23.64
CA SER A 150 -1.97 -15.65 -23.91
C SER A 150 -1.98 -15.85 -25.43
N PRO A 151 -1.77 -17.04 -25.97
CA PRO A 151 -1.84 -17.24 -27.42
C PRO A 151 -3.30 -17.38 -27.89
N PRO A 152 -3.88 -16.43 -28.63
CA PRO A 152 -4.84 -16.80 -29.65
C PRO A 152 -4.07 -17.40 -30.86
N PRO A 153 -4.68 -18.33 -31.61
CA PRO A 153 -4.04 -19.00 -32.73
C PRO A 153 -3.70 -17.98 -33.83
N SER A 154 -2.40 -17.75 -34.02
CA SER A 154 -1.74 -16.95 -35.06
C SER A 154 -2.21 -15.49 -35.27
N PRO A 155 -1.29 -14.51 -35.26
CA PRO A 155 -1.62 -13.14 -35.68
C PRO A 155 -2.19 -13.11 -37.12
N PRO A 156 -3.08 -12.15 -37.44
CA PRO A 156 -3.59 -11.97 -38.80
C PRO A 156 -2.48 -11.83 -39.85
N HIS A 157 -2.75 -12.23 -41.08
CA HIS A 157 -1.79 -12.13 -42.17
C HIS A 157 -1.38 -10.67 -42.40
N GLY A 158 -0.08 -10.36 -42.35
CA GLY A 158 0.46 -9.00 -42.44
C GLY A 158 0.64 -8.27 -41.11
N TRP A 159 0.35 -8.91 -39.96
CA TRP A 159 0.64 -8.34 -38.65
C TRP A 159 2.15 -8.39 -38.36
N GLU A 160 2.75 -7.22 -38.13
CA GLU A 160 4.11 -7.07 -37.67
C GLU A 160 4.12 -6.34 -36.32
N SER A 161 5.02 -6.74 -35.42
CA SER A 161 5.18 -6.04 -34.14
C SER A 161 5.76 -4.66 -34.43
N ARG A 162 4.96 -3.62 -34.22
CA ARG A 162 5.40 -2.23 -34.26
C ARG A 162 5.60 -1.71 -32.84
N LEU A 163 6.40 -0.67 -32.70
CA LEU A 163 6.52 0.06 -31.45
C LEU A 163 5.23 0.87 -31.29
N GLU A 164 4.49 0.64 -30.21
CA GLU A 164 3.28 1.40 -29.93
C GLU A 164 3.65 2.84 -29.58
N ASP A 165 2.91 3.79 -30.15
CA ASP A 165 3.05 5.20 -29.82
C ASP A 165 2.61 5.48 -28.37
N ALA A 166 2.95 6.66 -27.86
CA ALA A 166 2.53 7.06 -26.51
C ALA A 166 0.99 7.01 -26.38
N PRO A 167 0.44 6.71 -25.19
CA PRO A 167 -1.00 6.72 -24.97
C PRO A 167 -1.62 8.02 -25.49
N ASN A 168 -2.76 7.91 -26.18
CA ASN A 168 -3.45 9.07 -26.70
C ASN A 168 -3.70 10.06 -25.56
N LYS A 169 -3.14 11.27 -25.67
CA LYS A 169 -3.27 12.34 -24.67
C LYS A 169 -4.52 13.17 -24.90
N ASP A 170 -5.15 13.02 -26.06
CA ASP A 170 -6.31 13.80 -26.44
C ASP A 170 -7.55 13.13 -25.83
N VAL A 171 -8.20 13.86 -24.92
CA VAL A 171 -9.37 13.40 -24.18
C VAL A 171 -10.59 13.26 -25.11
N HIS A 172 -10.61 13.99 -26.23
CA HIS A 172 -11.70 13.98 -27.20
C HIS A 172 -11.16 13.89 -28.62
N ALA A 173 -11.72 12.98 -29.41
CA ALA A 173 -11.42 12.88 -30.82
C ALA A 173 -12.18 13.99 -31.56
N GLU A 174 -11.45 14.99 -32.05
CA GLU A 174 -11.99 16.20 -32.69
C GLU A 174 -12.78 15.86 -33.98
N ASP A 175 -12.39 14.78 -34.65
CA ASP A 175 -13.07 14.21 -35.81
C ASP A 175 -14.49 13.72 -35.49
N LEU A 176 -14.66 13.05 -34.35
CA LEU A 176 -15.97 12.60 -33.88
C LEU A 176 -16.85 13.77 -33.45
N ALA A 177 -16.26 14.80 -32.84
CA ALA A 177 -16.97 16.03 -32.48
C ALA A 177 -17.47 16.78 -33.73
N GLU A 178 -16.63 16.89 -34.76
CA GLU A 178 -17.02 17.51 -36.03
C GLU A 178 -18.10 16.68 -36.74
N ALA A 179 -18.00 15.35 -36.73
CA ALA A 179 -19.01 14.46 -37.31
C ALA A 179 -20.37 14.60 -36.61
N LEU A 180 -20.39 14.68 -35.27
CA LEU A 180 -21.62 14.94 -34.51
C LEU A 180 -22.22 16.31 -34.77
N HIS A 181 -21.38 17.35 -34.92
CA HIS A 181 -21.86 18.68 -35.28
C HIS A 181 -22.48 18.71 -36.69
N ARG A 182 -21.89 17.98 -37.64
CA ARG A 182 -22.45 17.81 -38.99
C ARG A 182 -23.74 16.99 -39.00
N LEU A 183 -23.88 16.02 -38.10
CA LEU A 183 -25.08 15.18 -38.01
C LEU A 183 -26.25 15.93 -37.34
N SER A 184 -25.96 16.68 -36.28
CA SER A 184 -26.97 17.47 -35.55
C SER A 184 -27.46 18.72 -36.30
N SER A 185 -26.76 19.13 -37.36
CA SER A 185 -27.16 20.23 -38.23
C SER A 185 -28.03 19.81 -39.42
N VAL A 186 -28.44 18.53 -39.51
CA VAL A 186 -29.51 18.12 -40.42
C VAL A 186 -30.82 18.74 -39.89
N PRO A 187 -31.42 19.74 -40.57
CA PRO A 187 -32.69 20.31 -40.14
C PRO A 187 -33.79 19.27 -40.36
N GLU A 188 -34.73 19.16 -39.42
CA GLU A 188 -35.95 18.34 -39.55
C GLU A 188 -36.95 18.85 -40.61
N ASP A 189 -36.48 19.50 -41.69
CA ASP A 189 -37.37 20.21 -42.63
C ASP A 189 -37.61 19.47 -43.97
N GLU A 190 -37.24 18.20 -44.10
CA GLU A 190 -37.41 17.44 -45.35
C GLU A 190 -38.49 16.33 -45.30
N HIS A 191 -39.28 16.21 -44.22
CA HIS A 191 -40.38 15.22 -44.14
C HIS A 191 -41.79 15.81 -43.91
N ALA A 192 -41.97 17.13 -43.91
CA ALA A 192 -43.28 17.77 -43.70
C ALA A 192 -43.91 18.39 -44.97
N GLN A 193 -43.46 18.01 -46.17
CA GLN A 193 -44.03 18.52 -47.43
C GLN A 193 -44.50 17.38 -48.35
N HIS A 194 -45.53 16.66 -47.93
CA HIS A 194 -46.50 16.08 -48.87
C HIS A 194 -47.79 15.79 -48.10
N ILE A 195 -48.94 16.13 -48.71
CA ILE A 195 -50.31 16.11 -48.16
C ILE A 195 -50.52 17.42 -47.34
N GLU A 196 -51.23 18.47 -47.78
CA GLU A 196 -52.60 18.52 -48.30
C GLU A 196 -52.88 19.85 -49.05
N GLN A 197 -53.66 19.78 -50.14
CA GLN A 197 -54.63 20.81 -50.49
C GLN A 197 -55.76 20.16 -51.29
N ALA A 198 -56.83 19.79 -50.57
CA ALA A 198 -58.17 19.56 -51.07
C ALA A 198 -59.12 20.49 -50.30
N GLU A 199 -60.23 20.80 -50.94
CA GLU A 199 -61.03 22.01 -50.80
C GLU A 199 -61.83 22.16 -49.49
N ASP A 200 -61.87 23.42 -49.06
CA ASP A 200 -62.98 24.23 -48.51
C ASP A 200 -64.10 23.60 -47.63
N ASN A 201 -64.23 24.25 -46.46
CA ASN A 201 -65.46 24.70 -45.81
C ASN A 201 -66.04 23.92 -44.59
N ASN A 202 -66.23 24.71 -43.52
CA ASN A 202 -67.21 24.66 -42.43
C ASN A 202 -66.88 23.97 -41.06
N LYS A 203 -66.76 24.83 -40.03
CA LYS A 203 -67.06 24.69 -38.58
C LYS A 203 -66.34 23.54 -37.83
N THR A 204 -65.58 23.77 -36.75
CA THR A 204 -66.00 24.28 -35.43
C THR A 204 -64.74 24.52 -34.57
N ALA A 205 -64.69 25.60 -33.78
CA ALA A 205 -63.64 25.85 -32.77
C ALA A 205 -63.96 25.14 -31.42
N PRO A 206 -63.23 25.39 -30.32
CA PRO A 206 -61.90 24.89 -29.95
C PRO A 206 -61.96 24.06 -28.64
N VAL A 207 -60.97 23.21 -28.35
CA VAL A 207 -60.83 22.61 -27.00
C VAL A 207 -59.44 22.90 -26.45
N SER A 208 -59.43 23.66 -25.36
CA SER A 208 -58.28 24.01 -24.53
C SER A 208 -57.71 22.80 -23.78
N ALA A 209 -56.37 22.72 -23.76
CA ALA A 209 -55.40 22.33 -22.71
C ALA A 209 -55.70 21.16 -21.75
N PRO A 210 -54.66 20.44 -21.28
CA PRO A 210 -53.99 20.90 -20.04
C PRO A 210 -52.46 20.81 -20.13
N ALA A 211 -51.68 21.82 -19.73
CA ALA A 211 -51.35 22.13 -18.34
C ALA A 211 -50.94 20.88 -17.54
N VAL A 212 -49.77 20.31 -17.83
CA VAL A 212 -49.17 19.26 -17.01
C VAL A 212 -48.50 19.91 -15.79
N THR A 213 -49.05 19.55 -14.63
CA THR A 213 -48.59 19.91 -13.29
C THR A 213 -47.18 19.39 -13.03
N ARG A 214 -46.28 20.31 -12.71
CA ARG A 214 -44.90 20.05 -12.30
C ARG A 214 -44.93 19.53 -10.86
N SER A 215 -44.82 18.22 -10.67
CA SER A 215 -44.60 17.64 -9.33
C SER A 215 -43.12 17.76 -8.99
N ARG A 216 -42.80 18.61 -8.01
CA ARG A 216 -41.47 18.81 -7.46
C ARG A 216 -41.23 17.73 -6.38
N ALA A 217 -40.47 16.70 -6.73
CA ALA A 217 -39.67 15.88 -5.80
C ALA A 217 -38.68 15.08 -6.66
N ASP A 218 -37.40 15.43 -6.59
CA ASP A 218 -36.26 14.97 -7.40
C ASP A 218 -36.33 15.19 -8.92
N SER A 219 -35.25 15.74 -9.46
CA SER A 219 -35.08 16.23 -10.84
C SER A 219 -34.99 15.10 -11.88
N ARG A 220 -36.07 14.34 -12.04
CA ARG A 220 -36.18 13.27 -13.05
C ARG A 220 -37.14 13.69 -14.16
N THR A 221 -36.62 13.88 -15.36
CA THR A 221 -37.43 14.18 -16.55
C THR A 221 -37.69 12.89 -17.32
N ILE A 222 -38.96 12.52 -17.50
CA ILE A 222 -39.33 11.38 -18.37
C ILE A 222 -39.24 11.85 -19.82
N VAL A 223 -38.39 11.21 -20.60
CA VAL A 223 -38.15 11.55 -22.01
C VAL A 223 -39.04 10.71 -22.94
N TYR A 224 -39.35 9.46 -22.53
CA TYR A 224 -40.21 8.57 -23.32
C TYR A 224 -41.12 7.72 -22.43
N SER A 225 -42.42 7.73 -22.75
CA SER A 225 -43.43 6.89 -22.10
C SER A 225 -44.17 6.03 -23.15
N PRO A 226 -44.03 4.69 -23.09
CA PRO A 226 -44.70 3.77 -24.03
C PRO A 226 -46.24 3.87 -23.99
N VAL A 227 -46.81 4.35 -22.89
CA VAL A 227 -48.26 4.46 -22.69
C VAL A 227 -48.84 5.71 -23.34
N GLU A 228 -48.06 6.79 -23.41
CA GLU A 228 -48.51 8.09 -23.92
C GLU A 228 -48.10 8.33 -25.39
N GLN A 229 -47.01 7.72 -25.85
CA GLN A 229 -46.41 7.96 -27.18
C GLN A 229 -46.32 6.71 -28.07
N GLY A 230 -46.89 5.57 -27.66
CA GLY A 230 -46.46 4.26 -28.17
C GLY A 230 -47.07 3.77 -29.49
N HIS A 231 -46.18 3.41 -30.42
CA HIS A 231 -46.37 2.32 -31.41
C HIS A 231 -45.56 1.04 -31.05
N SER A 232 -44.87 0.99 -29.89
CA SER A 232 -44.02 -0.14 -29.48
C SER A 232 -44.14 -0.46 -27.96
N PRO A 233 -45.04 -1.37 -27.56
CA PRO A 233 -45.35 -1.65 -26.16
C PRO A 233 -44.30 -2.50 -25.42
N HIS A 234 -43.22 -2.93 -26.10
CA HIS A 234 -42.17 -3.77 -25.52
C HIS A 234 -40.91 -3.00 -25.12
N LEU A 235 -40.89 -1.68 -25.29
CA LEU A 235 -39.75 -0.86 -24.87
C LEU A 235 -39.98 -0.30 -23.45
N PRO A 236 -38.92 -0.25 -22.62
CA PRO A 236 -38.99 0.39 -21.31
C PRO A 236 -39.11 1.91 -21.43
N ALA A 237 -39.73 2.55 -20.43
CA ALA A 237 -39.76 4.00 -20.33
C ALA A 237 -38.36 4.54 -20.02
N ILE A 238 -37.99 5.64 -20.67
CA ILE A 238 -36.68 6.27 -20.53
C ILE A 238 -36.85 7.57 -19.75
N ALA A 239 -36.07 7.73 -18.68
CA ALA A 239 -36.01 8.95 -17.89
C ALA A 239 -34.55 9.37 -17.68
N VAL A 240 -34.31 10.67 -17.72
CA VAL A 240 -32.99 11.28 -17.53
C VAL A 240 -32.98 12.01 -16.20
N GLU A 241 -31.93 11.75 -15.43
CA GLU A 241 -31.62 12.40 -14.17
C GLU A 241 -30.51 13.41 -14.43
N ASP A 242 -30.73 14.67 -14.04
CA ASP A 242 -29.73 15.72 -14.20
C ASP A 242 -28.84 15.77 -12.95
N THR A 243 -27.56 15.43 -13.11
CA THR A 243 -26.56 15.41 -12.03
C THR A 243 -25.72 16.68 -11.98
N SER A 244 -26.03 17.72 -12.77
CA SER A 244 -25.22 18.94 -12.86
C SER A 244 -25.44 19.95 -11.73
N CYS A 245 -26.39 19.72 -10.82
CA CYS A 245 -26.64 20.63 -9.70
C CYS A 245 -25.79 20.27 -8.48
N GLU A 246 -24.90 21.19 -8.09
CA GLU A 246 -24.03 21.05 -6.93
C GLU A 246 -24.83 20.77 -5.65
N ALA A 247 -24.35 19.78 -4.89
CA ALA A 247 -24.94 19.34 -3.64
C ALA A 247 -24.97 20.50 -2.62
N SER A 248 -26.18 20.95 -2.28
CA SER A 248 -26.39 21.80 -1.10
C SER A 248 -26.04 21.00 0.17
N PRO A 249 -25.36 21.61 1.16
CA PRO A 249 -24.81 20.90 2.30
C PRO A 249 -25.94 20.50 3.26
N VAL A 250 -26.20 19.21 3.36
CA VAL A 250 -27.04 18.64 4.42
C VAL A 250 -26.10 17.92 5.38
N GLU A 251 -26.21 18.27 6.66
CA GLU A 251 -25.33 17.83 7.74
C GLU A 251 -25.14 16.30 7.77
N GLU A 252 -23.89 15.86 7.62
CA GLU A 252 -23.50 14.48 7.89
C GLU A 252 -23.49 14.24 9.41
N THR A 253 -24.63 13.81 9.94
CA THR A 253 -24.69 13.12 11.23
C THR A 253 -23.89 11.82 11.15
N PHE A 254 -22.77 11.80 11.87
CA PHE A 254 -21.95 10.62 12.14
C PHE A 254 -22.76 9.47 12.77
N GLY A 255 -22.61 8.26 12.22
CA GLY A 255 -22.70 7.00 12.95
C GLY A 255 -23.76 6.01 12.47
N MET A 256 -23.33 4.93 11.79
CA MET A 256 -23.54 3.54 12.24
C MET A 256 -22.82 2.59 11.26
N ASP A 257 -21.87 1.79 11.79
CA ASP A 257 -21.22 0.68 11.09
C ASP A 257 -22.26 -0.34 10.60
N VAL A 258 -22.52 -0.38 9.29
CA VAL A 258 -23.13 -1.54 8.64
C VAL A 258 -22.01 -2.31 7.98
N GLN A 259 -21.50 -3.32 8.69
CA GLN A 259 -20.56 -4.29 8.16
C GLN A 259 -21.18 -4.99 6.95
N LYS A 260 -20.79 -4.59 5.74
CA LYS A 260 -21.07 -5.36 4.52
C LYS A 260 -20.30 -6.68 4.61
N PRO A 261 -20.93 -7.86 4.51
CA PRO A 261 -20.21 -9.12 4.54
C PRO A 261 -19.33 -9.23 3.29
N ILE A 262 -18.03 -9.43 3.50
CA ILE A 262 -17.06 -9.69 2.44
C ILE A 262 -17.36 -11.09 1.89
N LEU A 263 -17.96 -11.17 0.70
CA LEU A 263 -18.17 -12.43 0.01
C LEU A 263 -16.87 -12.86 -0.68
N HIS A 264 -16.23 -13.89 -0.14
CA HIS A 264 -15.03 -14.50 -0.73
C HIS A 264 -15.42 -15.33 -1.96
N THR A 265 -14.87 -15.02 -3.14
CA THR A 265 -15.08 -15.86 -4.33
C THR A 265 -14.26 -17.14 -4.23
N ALA A 266 -14.83 -18.28 -4.62
CA ALA A 266 -14.12 -19.55 -4.65
C ALA A 266 -13.03 -19.55 -5.73
N ARG A 267 -11.90 -20.22 -5.44
CA ARG A 267 -10.83 -20.45 -6.42
C ARG A 267 -11.31 -21.41 -7.52
N PRO A 268 -10.95 -21.20 -8.79
CA PRO A 268 -11.28 -22.15 -9.85
C PRO A 268 -10.62 -23.52 -9.60
N PRO A 269 -11.26 -24.63 -10.03
CA PRO A 269 -10.75 -25.98 -9.84
C PRO A 269 -9.45 -26.18 -10.63
N VAL A 270 -8.48 -26.81 -9.98
CA VAL A 270 -7.19 -27.22 -10.57
C VAL A 270 -7.31 -28.66 -10.98
N GLU A 271 -7.83 -28.91 -12.19
CA GLU A 271 -7.72 -30.20 -12.85
C GLU A 271 -7.35 -29.95 -14.32
N LEU A 272 -6.05 -30.00 -14.60
CA LEU A 272 -5.38 -30.37 -15.87
C LEU A 272 -3.92 -29.87 -15.83
N MET A 273 -3.09 -30.56 -15.06
CA MET A 273 -1.64 -30.58 -15.25
C MET A 273 -1.18 -32.03 -15.16
N GLU A 274 -1.67 -32.86 -16.07
CA GLU A 274 -1.11 -34.17 -16.37
C GLU A 274 -1.54 -34.52 -17.80
N GLU A 275 -0.72 -34.10 -18.76
CA GLU A 275 -0.20 -34.87 -19.90
C GLU A 275 0.80 -34.03 -20.71
#